data_AF-A0A1E1WZZ0-F1
#
_entry.id   AF-A0A1E1WZZ0-F1
#
_cell.length_a   1.000
_cell.length_b   1.000
_cell.length_c   1.000
_cell.angle_alpha   90.00
_cell.angle_beta   90.00
_cell.angle_gamma   90.00
#
_symmetry.space_group_name_H-M   'P 1'
#
loop_
_entity.id
_entity.type
_entity.pdbx_description
1 polymer ?
#
loop_
_entity_poly.entity_id
_entity_poly.type
_entity_poly.pdbx_seq_one_letter_code
_entity_poly.pdbx_strand_id
1 'polypeptide(L)'
;LSTDPLFIKHNMLKATKLYDYKLSLHMHKHNVPNDTHRPLHAYSLRRELKPMPRTRTNYGRSTLDYRIPSLYNKLKKHIHFTAPLNTFRHELRNFLMMQ
;
A
#
# COMPACT_ATOMS: atom_id res chain seq x y z
N LEU A 1 4.09 22.85 -18.17
CA LEU A 1 3.25 23.32 -17.05
C LEU A 1 3.00 22.18 -16.08
N SER A 2 3.25 22.37 -14.79
CA SER A 2 2.91 21.37 -13.77
C SER A 2 1.41 21.42 -13.49
N THR A 3 0.71 20.30 -13.72
CA THR A 3 -0.74 20.17 -13.45
C THR A 3 -1.05 19.83 -11.99
N ASP A 4 -0.01 19.51 -11.20
CA ASP A 4 -0.14 19.03 -9.82
C ASP A 4 -0.89 19.99 -8.88
N PRO A 5 -0.73 21.32 -8.98
CA PRO A 5 -1.50 22.25 -8.16
C PRO A 5 -3.01 22.16 -8.39
N LEU A 6 -3.45 21.83 -9.60
CA LEU A 6 -4.88 21.71 -9.93
C LEU A 6 -5.50 20.50 -9.22
N PHE A 7 -4.79 19.37 -9.22
CA PHE A 7 -5.25 18.18 -8.51
C PHE A 7 -5.35 18.42 -7.00
N ILE A 8 -4.38 19.11 -6.40
CA ILE A 8 -4.42 19.46 -4.97
C ILE A 8 -5.57 20.43 -4.68
N LYS A 9 -5.73 21.49 -5.48
CA LYS A 9 -6.81 22.48 -5.33
C LYS A 9 -8.19 21.86 -5.37
N HIS A 10 -8.41 20.88 -6.25
CA HIS A 10 -9.68 20.19 -6.40
C HIS A 10 -9.79 18.91 -5.56
N ASN A 11 -8.79 18.61 -4.71
CA ASN A 11 -8.72 17.39 -3.93
C ASN A 11 -8.89 16.13 -4.81
N MET A 12 -8.31 16.11 -6.01
CA MET A 12 -8.46 15.03 -6.98
C MET A 12 -7.22 14.14 -7.01
N LEU A 13 -7.44 12.82 -7.04
CA LEU A 13 -6.37 11.84 -7.25
C LEU A 13 -6.03 11.74 -8.74
N LYS A 14 -4.72 11.72 -9.05
CA LYS A 14 -4.25 11.40 -10.40
C LYS A 14 -4.66 9.97 -10.78
N ALA A 15 -4.98 9.76 -12.06
CA ALA A 15 -5.34 8.43 -12.58
C ALA A 15 -4.26 7.37 -12.30
N THR A 16 -2.98 7.77 -12.31
CA THR A 16 -1.84 6.89 -12.00
C THR A 16 -1.87 6.35 -10.57
N LYS A 17 -2.45 7.09 -9.61
CA LYS A 17 -2.55 6.71 -8.20
C LYS A 17 -3.87 6.02 -7.87
N LEU A 18 -4.84 6.03 -8.79
CA LEU A 18 -6.18 5.47 -8.59
C LEU A 18 -6.15 3.96 -8.39
N TYR A 19 -5.26 3.26 -9.12
CA TYR A 19 -5.04 1.83 -8.93
C TYR A 19 -4.54 1.52 -7.52
N ASP A 20 -3.49 2.21 -7.08
CA ASP A 20 -2.90 2.04 -5.75
C ASP A 20 -3.93 2.37 -4.64
N TYR A 21 -4.77 3.39 -4.85
CA TYR A 21 -5.87 3.74 -3.95
C TYR A 21 -6.88 2.59 -3.79
N LYS A 22 -7.42 2.08 -4.91
CA LYS A 22 -8.38 0.97 -4.90
C LYS A 22 -7.78 -0.30 -4.31
N LEU A 23 -6.54 -0.61 -4.67
CA LEU A 23 -5.83 -1.79 -4.16
C LEU A 23 -5.66 -1.72 -2.63
N SER A 24 -5.32 -0.54 -2.11
CA SER A 24 -5.17 -0.35 -0.67
C SER A 24 -6.48 -0.48 0.10
N LEU A 25 -7.59 0.04 -0.45
CA LEU A 25 -8.92 -0.16 0.14
C LEU A 25 -9.32 -1.64 0.13
N HIS A 26 -9.01 -2.35 -0.95
CA HIS A 26 -9.23 -3.79 -1.04
C HIS A 26 -8.40 -4.54 0.03
N MET A 27 -7.12 -4.18 0.20
CA MET A 27 -6.26 -4.76 1.22
C MET A 27 -6.80 -4.53 2.65
N HIS A 28 -7.28 -3.32 2.93
CA HIS A 28 -7.90 -2.98 4.22
C HIS A 28 -9.18 -3.78 4.47
N LYS A 29 -10.09 -3.82 3.48
CA LYS A 29 -11.36 -4.57 3.58
C LYS A 29 -11.16 -6.07 3.83
N HIS A 30 -10.17 -6.67 3.19
CA HIS A 30 -9.88 -8.10 3.34
C HIS A 30 -9.01 -8.42 4.56
N ASN A 31 -8.72 -7.43 5.41
CA ASN A 31 -7.79 -7.55 6.53
C ASN A 31 -6.53 -8.33 6.10
N VAL A 32 -5.96 -7.98 4.94
CA VAL A 32 -4.78 -8.68 4.41
C VAL A 32 -3.79 -8.77 5.55
N PRO A 33 -3.50 -9.98 6.06
CA PRO A 33 -3.15 -10.11 7.45
C PRO A 33 -1.95 -9.24 7.75
N ASN A 34 -2.07 -8.47 8.84
CA ASN A 34 -0.93 -7.96 9.60
C ASN A 34 -0.19 -9.14 10.23
N ASP A 35 0.04 -10.21 9.47
CA ASP A 35 0.75 -11.40 9.90
C ASP A 35 2.20 -10.97 10.14
N THR A 36 2.40 -10.50 11.36
CA THR A 36 3.43 -10.93 12.27
C THR A 36 3.45 -12.46 12.35
N HIS A 37 3.57 -13.17 11.22
CA HIS A 37 4.37 -14.38 11.25
C HIS A 37 5.82 -13.90 11.34
N ARG A 38 6.16 -13.40 12.53
CA ARG A 38 7.54 -13.28 12.96
C ARG A 38 8.13 -14.67 12.78
N PRO A 39 9.17 -14.85 11.97
CA PRO A 39 10.01 -16.00 12.21
C PRO A 39 10.51 -15.84 13.64
N LEU A 40 10.43 -16.92 14.43
CA LEU A 40 10.92 -17.02 15.81
C LEU A 40 12.47 -16.99 15.80
N HIS A 41 13.08 -16.03 15.10
CA HIS A 41 14.52 -15.87 15.03
C HIS A 41 14.95 -15.00 16.20
N ALA A 42 15.98 -15.47 16.91
CA ALA A 42 16.59 -14.77 18.04
C ALA A 42 17.16 -13.38 17.67
N TYR A 43 17.31 -13.10 16.37
CA TYR A 43 17.87 -11.85 15.86
C TYR A 43 16.86 -11.10 14.99
N SER A 44 16.63 -9.83 15.31
CA SER A 44 15.89 -8.90 14.46
C SER A 44 16.73 -8.58 13.22
N LEU A 45 16.38 -9.17 12.07
CA LEU A 45 16.96 -8.75 10.79
C LEU A 45 16.41 -7.37 10.41
N ARG A 46 17.25 -6.50 9.82
CA ARG A 46 16.90 -5.11 9.50
C ARG A 46 15.61 -5.04 8.67
N ARG A 47 14.56 -4.46 9.28
CA ARG A 47 13.21 -4.16 8.76
C ARG A 47 12.36 -5.40 8.44
N GLU A 48 11.35 -5.63 9.28
CA GLU A 48 10.27 -6.61 9.07
C GLU A 48 9.36 -6.20 7.88
N LEU A 49 9.84 -6.34 6.64
CA LEU A 49 9.07 -6.11 5.41
C LEU A 49 8.28 -7.36 5.04
N LYS A 50 7.08 -7.18 4.49
CA LYS A 50 6.30 -8.28 3.92
C LYS A 50 7.10 -8.90 2.77
N PRO A 51 7.37 -10.21 2.79
CA PRO A 51 8.19 -10.85 1.77
C PRO A 51 7.49 -10.73 0.41
N MET A 52 8.26 -10.35 -0.61
CA MET A 52 7.79 -10.41 -1.99
C MET A 52 7.96 -11.84 -2.51
N PRO A 53 7.04 -12.34 -3.36
CA PRO A 53 7.19 -13.66 -3.96
C PRO A 53 8.51 -13.75 -4.75
N ARG A 54 9.25 -14.86 -4.58
CA ARG A 54 10.58 -15.07 -5.17
C ARG A 54 10.56 -15.36 -6.67
N THR A 55 9.43 -15.85 -7.20
CA THR A 55 9.31 -16.28 -8.59
C THR A 55 9.00 -15.10 -9.50
N ARG A 56 9.80 -14.90 -10.56
CA ARG A 56 9.41 -14.00 -11.66
C ARG A 56 8.20 -14.62 -12.37
N THR A 57 7.22 -13.77 -12.62
CA THR A 57 5.85 -14.16 -12.92
C THR A 57 5.70 -14.56 -14.39
N ASN A 58 5.04 -15.69 -14.66
CA ASN A 58 4.44 -15.91 -15.98
C ASN A 58 3.34 -14.85 -16.17
N TYR A 59 3.37 -14.18 -17.33
CA TYR A 59 2.63 -12.96 -17.62
C TYR A 59 1.12 -13.04 -17.27
N GLY A 60 0.63 -12.11 -16.45
CA GLY A 60 -0.80 -11.88 -16.20
C GLY A 60 -1.23 -11.92 -14.73
N ARG A 61 -1.20 -13.10 -14.08
CA ARG A 61 -1.88 -13.31 -12.78
C ARG A 61 -1.09 -12.87 -11.54
N SER A 62 0.23 -12.96 -11.56
CA SER A 62 1.03 -12.74 -10.34
C SER A 62 1.39 -11.26 -10.08
N THR A 63 0.71 -10.33 -10.77
CA THR A 63 0.87 -8.89 -10.51
C THR A 63 0.32 -8.49 -9.14
N LEU A 64 -0.80 -9.05 -8.69
CA LEU A 64 -1.38 -8.73 -7.37
C LEU A 64 -0.52 -9.27 -6.23
N ASP A 65 -0.06 -10.52 -6.32
CA ASP A 65 0.79 -11.15 -5.31
C ASP A 65 2.11 -10.41 -5.10
N TYR A 66 2.62 -9.75 -6.14
CA TYR A 66 3.80 -8.90 -6.04
C TYR A 66 3.46 -7.46 -5.60
N ARG A 67 2.36 -6.91 -6.12
CA ARG A 67 2.01 -5.49 -5.90
C ARG A 67 1.43 -5.23 -4.52
N ILE A 68 0.67 -6.16 -3.96
CA ILE A 68 0.13 -6.08 -2.59
C ILE A 68 1.26 -5.94 -1.55
N PRO A 69 2.26 -6.84 -1.46
CA PRO A 69 3.34 -6.70 -0.49
C PRO A 69 4.22 -5.47 -0.77
N SER A 70 4.46 -5.12 -2.03
CA SER A 70 5.20 -3.92 -2.41
C SER A 70 4.51 -2.64 -1.92
N LEU A 71 3.20 -2.52 -2.17
CA LEU A 71 2.38 -1.40 -1.75
C LEU A 71 2.26 -1.34 -0.21
N TYR A 72 2.04 -2.48 0.44
CA TYR A 72 2.00 -2.58 1.91
C TYR A 72 3.31 -2.07 2.53
N ASN A 73 4.45 -2.52 2.02
CA ASN A 73 5.77 -2.11 2.51
C ASN A 73 6.05 -0.61 2.36
N LYS A 74 5.45 0.02 1.35
CA LYS A 74 5.51 1.47 1.12
C LYS A 74 4.59 2.23 2.07
N LEU A 75 3.36 1.75 2.27
CA LEU A 75 2.32 2.43 3.05
C LEU A 75 2.48 2.24 4.56
N LYS A 76 2.94 1.09 5.04
CA LYS A 76 3.04 0.76 6.48
C LYS A 76 3.90 1.74 7.29
N LYS A 77 4.78 2.50 6.63
CA LYS A 77 5.63 3.52 7.27
C LYS A 77 4.87 4.80 7.59
N HIS A 78 3.74 5.03 6.91
CA HIS A 78 3.04 6.30 6.90
C HIS A 78 1.56 6.16 7.28
N ILE A 79 0.97 4.97 7.18
CA ILE A 79 -0.46 4.74 7.38
C ILE A 79 -0.67 3.53 8.31
N HIS A 80 -1.58 3.69 9.27
CA HIS A 80 -1.99 2.61 10.17
C HIS A 80 -3.13 1.78 9.55
N PHE A 81 -2.83 0.55 9.16
CA PHE A 81 -3.83 -0.37 8.58
C PHE A 81 -4.87 -0.88 9.59
N THR A 82 -4.64 -0.70 10.89
CA THR A 82 -5.57 -1.06 11.98
C THR A 82 -6.67 -0.03 12.21
N ALA A 83 -6.54 1.15 11.61
CA ALA A 83 -7.48 2.24 11.78
C ALA A 83 -8.84 1.92 11.12
N PRO A 84 -9.96 2.50 11.59
CA PRO A 84 -11.25 2.33 10.95
C PRO A 84 -11.22 2.80 9.49
N LEU A 85 -12.09 2.22 8.65
CA LEU A 85 -12.07 2.44 7.20
C LEU A 85 -12.09 3.93 6.80
N ASN A 86 -12.86 4.75 7.52
CA ASN A 86 -12.99 6.18 7.20
C ASN A 86 -11.70 6.96 7.44
N THR A 87 -11.00 6.69 8.55
CA THR A 87 -9.73 7.35 8.88
C THR A 87 -8.64 6.86 7.93
N PHE A 88 -8.57 5.55 7.68
CA PHE A 88 -7.66 4.95 6.70
C PHE A 88 -7.86 5.57 5.31
N ARG A 89 -9.11 5.71 4.86
CA ARG A 89 -9.45 6.30 3.56
C ARG A 89 -8.97 7.75 3.43
N HIS A 90 -9.07 8.52 4.51
CA HIS A 90 -8.64 9.91 4.55
C HIS A 90 -7.11 10.02 4.53
N GLU A 91 -6.41 9.31 5.43
CA GLU A 91 -4.94 9.27 5.50
C GLU A 91 -4.32 8.84 4.17
N LEU A 92 -4.90 7.81 3.55
CA LEU A 92 -4.41 7.27 2.30
C LEU A 92 -4.58 8.23 1.13
N ARG A 93 -5.69 8.96 1.08
CA ARG A 93 -5.90 9.99 0.07
C ARG A 93 -4.87 11.10 0.21
N ASN A 94 -4.64 11.59 1.43
CA ASN A 94 -3.67 12.63 1.73
C ASN A 94 -2.25 12.20 1.33
N PHE A 95 -1.85 10.98 1.71
CA PHE A 95 -0.55 10.42 1.36
C PHE A 95 -0.33 10.35 -0.16
N LEU A 96 -1.34 9.89 -0.91
CA LEU A 96 -1.23 9.77 -2.38
C LEU A 96 -1.27 11.11 -3.11
N MET A 97 -1.81 12.17 -2.50
CA MET A 97 -1.80 13.52 -3.08
C MET A 97 -0.47 14.24 -2.86
N MET A 98 0.26 13.93 -1.76
CA MET A 98 1.56 14.55 -1.45
C MET A 98 2.75 13.89 -2.15
N GLN A 99 2.56 12.77 -2.85
CA GLN A 99 3.62 11.93 -3.43
C GLN A 99 3.66 11.94 -4.96
#